data_AF-A0A154QCJ9-F1
#
_entry.id   AF-A0A154QCJ9-F1
#
_cell.length_a   1.000
_cell.length_b   1.000
_cell.length_c   1.000
_cell.angle_alpha   90.00
_cell.angle_beta   90.00
_cell.angle_gamma   90.00
#
_symmetry.space_group_name_H-M   'P 1'
#
loop_
_entity.id
_entity.type
_entity.pdbx_description
1 polymer ?
#
loop_
_entity_poly.entity_id
_entity_poly.type
_entity_poly.pdbx_seq_one_letter_code
_entity_poly.pdbx_strand_id
1 'polypeptide(L)'
;MVKDPVDAQLSKLVHELWSRIIESINHVVEADSSFGFEKFVALANPSIGQIIAAIQLVEPIVSVVLNSSQIQDDPTRTMQLLNCQQAIHLIRRTHVSLKNGDEAEYQDCIRKLRSQKQ
;
A
#
# COMPACT_ATOMS: atom_id res chain seq x y z
N MET A 1 21.01 -22.10 -14.66
CA MET A 1 19.82 -22.54 -13.91
C MET A 1 18.59 -22.05 -14.65
N VAL A 2 17.74 -22.95 -15.15
CA VAL A 2 16.42 -22.57 -15.64
C VAL A 2 15.61 -22.17 -14.41
N LYS A 3 15.18 -20.91 -14.29
CA LYS A 3 14.24 -20.51 -13.24
C LYS A 3 12.98 -21.36 -13.41
N ASP A 4 12.57 -22.03 -12.32
CA ASP A 4 11.34 -22.81 -12.27
C ASP A 4 10.18 -21.95 -12.80
N PRO A 5 9.31 -22.44 -13.71
CA PRO A 5 8.16 -21.69 -14.19
C PRO A 5 7.30 -21.11 -13.05
N VAL A 6 7.24 -21.78 -11.89
CA VAL A 6 6.57 -21.29 -10.67
C VAL A 6 7.27 -20.05 -10.10
N ASP A 7 8.61 -20.05 -10.10
CA ASP A 7 9.43 -18.94 -9.60
C ASP A 7 9.26 -17.67 -10.46
N ALA A 8 9.23 -17.82 -11.78
CA ALA A 8 8.97 -16.72 -12.70
C ALA A 8 7.56 -16.14 -12.52
N GLN A 9 6.57 -17.00 -12.29
CA GLN A 9 5.19 -16.58 -12.05
C GLN A 9 5.06 -15.82 -10.71
N LEU A 10 5.74 -16.28 -9.65
CA LEU A 10 5.77 -15.59 -8.37
C LEU A 10 6.40 -14.21 -8.47
N SER A 11 7.54 -14.08 -9.16
CA SER A 11 8.15 -12.77 -9.44
C SER A 11 7.19 -11.81 -10.14
N LYS A 12 6.46 -12.29 -11.14
CA LYS A 12 5.48 -11.49 -11.87
C LYS A 12 4.35 -11.02 -10.95
N LEU A 13 3.81 -11.91 -10.11
CA LEU A 13 2.75 -11.57 -9.16
C LEU A 13 3.19 -10.54 -8.12
N VAL A 14 4.40 -10.68 -7.56
CA VAL A 14 4.96 -9.71 -6.60
C VAL A 14 5.12 -8.34 -7.26
N HIS A 15 5.61 -8.30 -8.50
CA HIS A 15 5.74 -7.07 -9.25
C HIS A 15 4.39 -6.41 -9.54
N GLU A 16 3.40 -7.17 -10.02
CA GLU A 16 2.05 -6.67 -10.28
C GLU A 16 1.37 -6.14 -9.01
N LEU A 17 1.55 -6.81 -7.88
CA LEU A 17 1.07 -6.33 -6.59
C LEU A 17 1.71 -5.00 -6.23
N TRP A 18 3.03 -4.88 -6.35
CA TRP A 18 3.75 -3.63 -6.08
C TRP A 18 3.26 -2.48 -6.97
N SER A 19 3.09 -2.71 -8.28
CA SER A 19 2.56 -1.69 -9.20
C SER A 19 1.18 -1.19 -8.77
N ARG A 20 0.26 -2.07 -8.38
CA ARG A 20 -1.07 -1.70 -7.89
C ARG A 20 -1.03 -0.90 -6.58
N ILE A 21 -0.07 -1.22 -5.70
CA ILE A 21 0.15 -0.45 -4.48
C ILE A 21 0.67 0.95 -4.82
N ILE A 22 1.63 1.09 -5.74
CA ILE A 22 2.10 2.40 -6.21
C ILE A 22 0.97 3.25 -6.80
N GLU A 23 0.10 2.66 -7.63
CA GLU A 23 -1.10 3.36 -8.14
C GLU A 23 -1.98 3.87 -6.99
N SER A 24 -2.19 3.05 -5.96
CA SER A 24 -2.96 3.43 -4.79
C SER A 24 -2.31 4.56 -3.99
N ILE A 25 -0.97 4.54 -3.83
CA ILE A 25 -0.21 5.64 -3.22
C ILE A 25 -0.41 6.93 -4.02
N ASN A 26 -0.29 6.85 -5.36
CA ASN A 26 -0.43 8.01 -6.23
C ASN A 26 -1.82 8.64 -6.11
N HIS A 27 -2.88 7.83 -6.11
CA HIS A 27 -4.25 8.35 -5.92
C HIS A 27 -4.42 9.06 -4.58
N VAL A 28 -3.85 8.53 -3.48
CA VAL A 28 -3.92 9.19 -2.17
C VAL A 28 -3.16 10.52 -2.16
N VAL A 29 -1.96 10.56 -2.75
CA VAL A 29 -1.15 11.78 -2.81
C VAL A 29 -1.77 12.84 -3.74
N GLU A 30 -2.40 12.42 -4.84
CA GLU A 30 -3.11 13.30 -5.76
C GLU A 30 -4.40 13.86 -5.14
N ALA A 31 -5.13 13.02 -4.40
CA ALA A 31 -6.30 13.45 -3.65
C ALA A 31 -5.93 14.47 -2.55
N ASP A 32 -4.82 14.26 -1.83
CA ASP A 32 -4.28 15.28 -0.91
C ASP A 32 -4.00 16.61 -1.63
N SER A 33 -3.34 16.55 -2.79
CA SER A 33 -2.96 17.75 -3.55
C SER A 33 -4.18 18.50 -4.12
N SER A 34 -5.27 17.79 -4.40
CA SER A 34 -6.48 18.35 -5.00
C SER A 34 -7.47 18.88 -3.96
N PHE A 35 -7.58 18.20 -2.82
CA PHE A 35 -8.65 18.41 -1.86
C PHE A 35 -8.15 18.86 -0.49
N GLY A 36 -6.96 18.43 -0.07
CA GLY A 36 -6.46 18.58 1.29
C GLY A 36 -7.26 17.75 2.29
N PHE A 37 -6.87 17.84 3.57
CA PHE A 37 -7.40 17.03 4.66
C PHE A 37 -8.94 17.09 4.78
N GLU A 38 -9.52 18.28 4.80
CA GLU A 38 -10.96 18.48 5.04
C GLU A 38 -11.85 17.91 3.92
N LYS A 39 -11.45 18.09 2.65
CA LYS A 39 -12.28 17.70 1.51
C LYS A 39 -12.06 16.26 1.07
N PHE A 40 -10.94 15.64 1.44
CA PHE A 40 -10.69 14.22 1.15
C PHE A 40 -11.81 13.35 1.75
N VAL A 41 -12.19 13.61 3.01
CA VAL A 41 -13.27 12.87 3.70
C VAL A 41 -14.59 12.95 2.94
N ALA A 42 -14.94 14.13 2.43
CA ALA A 42 -16.22 14.38 1.78
C ALA A 42 -16.29 13.84 0.35
N LEU A 43 -15.15 13.68 -0.32
CA LEU A 43 -15.08 13.38 -1.76
C LEU A 43 -14.52 11.98 -2.08
N ALA A 44 -14.10 11.22 -1.07
CA ALA A 44 -13.60 9.87 -1.26
C ALA A 44 -14.67 8.92 -1.84
N ASN A 45 -14.39 8.37 -3.02
CA ASN A 45 -15.16 7.30 -3.65
C ASN A 45 -14.19 6.21 -4.15
N PRO A 46 -14.19 4.99 -3.57
CA PRO A 46 -15.08 4.48 -2.53
C PRO A 46 -14.92 5.18 -1.17
N SER A 47 -15.90 5.02 -0.28
CA SER A 47 -15.86 5.66 1.05
C SER A 47 -14.65 5.20 1.87
N ILE A 48 -14.19 6.06 2.79
CA ILE A 48 -13.07 5.76 3.70
C ILE A 48 -13.25 4.40 4.40
N GLY A 49 -14.47 4.08 4.86
CA GLY A 49 -14.76 2.81 5.52
C GLY A 49 -14.59 1.59 4.61
N GLN A 50 -14.98 1.69 3.33
CA GLN A 50 -14.77 0.64 2.34
C GLN A 50 -13.29 0.44 2.03
N ILE A 51 -12.52 1.54 1.94
CA ILE A 51 -11.08 1.48 1.71
C ILE A 51 -10.37 0.77 2.88
N ILE A 52 -10.69 1.15 4.12
CA ILE A 52 -10.13 0.49 5.32
C ILE A 52 -10.47 -1.00 5.34
N ALA A 53 -11.73 -1.36 5.07
CA ALA A 53 -12.16 -2.76 5.05
C ALA A 53 -11.44 -3.58 3.98
N ALA A 54 -11.25 -3.02 2.77
CA ALA A 54 -10.49 -3.67 1.71
C ALA A 54 -9.02 -3.88 2.11
N ILE A 55 -8.39 -2.87 2.71
CA ILE A 55 -7.00 -2.97 3.19
C ILE A 55 -6.85 -4.07 4.25
N GLN A 56 -7.80 -4.18 5.18
CA GLN A 56 -7.79 -5.23 6.21
C GLN A 56 -7.84 -6.66 5.65
N LEU A 57 -8.35 -6.84 4.42
CA LEU A 57 -8.33 -8.13 3.73
C LEU A 57 -6.98 -8.40 3.05
N VAL A 58 -6.32 -7.36 2.54
CA VAL A 58 -5.07 -7.49 1.77
C VAL A 58 -3.84 -7.61 2.68
N GLU A 59 -3.80 -6.88 3.79
CA GLU A 59 -2.65 -6.84 4.70
C GLU A 59 -2.23 -8.24 5.23
N PRO A 60 -3.15 -9.13 5.67
CA PRO A 60 -2.78 -10.48 6.08
C PRO A 60 -2.22 -11.33 4.94
N ILE A 61 -2.74 -11.17 3.73
CA ILE A 61 -2.29 -11.92 2.55
C ILE A 61 -0.83 -11.57 2.24
N VAL A 62 -0.50 -10.27 2.22
CA VAL A 62 0.88 -9.81 2.02
C VAL A 62 1.81 -10.34 3.11
N SER A 63 1.35 -10.34 4.37
CA SER A 63 2.12 -10.88 5.48
C SER A 63 2.38 -12.38 5.35
N VAL A 64 1.40 -13.18 4.94
CA VAL A 64 1.57 -14.62 4.70
C VAL A 64 2.59 -14.87 3.59
N VAL A 65 2.48 -14.13 2.48
CA VAL A 65 3.40 -14.27 1.34
C VAL A 65 4.83 -13.89 1.74
N LEU A 66 5.00 -12.80 2.49
CA LEU A 66 6.32 -12.34 2.97
C LEU A 66 7.02 -13.36 3.87
N ASN A 67 6.26 -14.14 4.64
CA ASN A 67 6.79 -15.16 5.54
C ASN A 67 7.03 -16.53 4.86
N SER A 68 6.80 -16.64 3.55
CA SER A 68 7.10 -17.88 2.82
C SER A 68 8.60 -18.00 2.51
N SER A 69 9.14 -19.22 2.60
CA SER A 69 10.56 -19.48 2.30
C SER A 69 10.96 -19.05 0.88
N GLN A 70 10.07 -19.27 -0.10
CA GLN A 70 10.26 -18.89 -1.50
C GLN A 70 10.43 -17.39 -1.73
N ILE A 71 9.91 -16.55 -0.81
CA ILE A 71 10.12 -15.10 -0.84
C ILE A 71 11.40 -14.74 -0.11
N GLN A 72 11.64 -15.32 1.07
CA GLN A 72 12.81 -15.02 1.90
C GLN A 72 14.14 -15.36 1.22
N ASP A 73 14.14 -16.34 0.32
CA ASP A 73 15.32 -16.72 -0.47
C ASP A 73 15.67 -15.73 -1.59
N ASP A 74 14.77 -14.77 -1.91
CA ASP A 74 15.00 -13.68 -2.88
C ASP A 74 14.93 -12.31 -2.20
N PRO A 75 16.08 -11.64 -1.95
CA PRO A 75 16.11 -10.33 -1.31
C PRO A 75 15.34 -9.24 -2.05
N THR A 76 15.24 -9.32 -3.38
CA THR A 76 14.52 -8.32 -4.18
C THR A 76 13.01 -8.46 -3.99
N ARG A 77 12.48 -9.69 -4.02
CA ARG A 77 11.06 -9.96 -3.73
C ARG A 77 10.70 -9.60 -2.30
N THR A 78 11.56 -9.97 -1.36
CA THR A 78 11.39 -9.62 0.06
C THR A 78 11.28 -8.11 0.23
N MET A 79 12.19 -7.34 -0.37
CA MET A 79 12.14 -5.88 -0.30
C MET A 79 10.87 -5.29 -0.94
N GLN A 80 10.45 -5.80 -2.10
CA GLN A 80 9.20 -5.35 -2.75
C GLN A 80 7.97 -5.60 -1.87
N LEU A 81 7.88 -6.77 -1.23
CA LEU A 81 6.76 -7.10 -0.34
C LEU A 81 6.80 -6.32 0.98
N LEU A 82 7.97 -6.05 1.54
CA LEU A 82 8.13 -5.15 2.68
C LEU A 82 7.65 -3.73 2.33
N ASN A 83 8.01 -3.23 1.16
CA ASN A 83 7.53 -1.94 0.66
C ASN A 83 6.01 -1.94 0.47
N CYS A 84 5.44 -3.03 -0.07
CA CYS A 84 3.98 -3.20 -0.16
C CYS A 84 3.33 -3.12 1.22
N GLN A 85 3.85 -3.86 2.19
CA GLN A 85 3.32 -3.89 3.55
C GLN A 85 3.38 -2.51 4.21
N GLN A 86 4.50 -1.80 4.09
CA GLN A 86 4.65 -0.46 4.62
C GLN A 86 3.68 0.53 3.97
N ALA A 87 3.55 0.49 2.64
CA ALA A 87 2.62 1.36 1.90
C ALA A 87 1.16 1.09 2.28
N ILE A 88 0.74 -0.16 2.35
CA ILE A 88 -0.61 -0.56 2.79
C ILE A 88 -0.88 -0.01 4.20
N HIS A 89 0.08 -0.14 5.10
CA HIS A 89 -0.03 0.38 6.46
C HIS A 89 -0.17 1.91 6.50
N LEU A 90 0.61 2.64 5.69
CA LEU A 90 0.52 4.10 5.58
C LEU A 90 -0.82 4.54 4.98
N ILE A 91 -1.28 3.91 3.90
CA ILE A 91 -2.59 4.18 3.31
C ILE A 91 -3.69 3.95 4.36
N ARG A 92 -3.61 2.86 5.13
CA ARG A 92 -4.57 2.59 6.22
C ARG A 92 -4.57 3.71 7.24
N ARG A 93 -3.38 4.13 7.71
CA ARG A 93 -3.24 5.21 8.69
C ARG A 93 -3.80 6.54 8.16
N THR A 94 -3.53 6.89 6.90
CA THR A 94 -4.13 8.08 6.24
C THR A 94 -5.66 8.05 6.29
N HIS A 95 -6.28 6.91 5.98
CA HIS A 95 -7.74 6.80 5.98
C HIS A 95 -8.34 6.78 7.39
N VAL A 96 -7.65 6.18 8.36
CA VAL A 96 -8.06 6.19 9.77
C VAL A 96 -7.94 7.60 10.37
N SER A 97 -6.87 8.33 10.05
CA SER A 97 -6.69 9.69 10.55
C SER A 97 -7.70 10.66 9.96
N LEU A 98 -8.02 10.52 8.66
CA LEU A 98 -9.15 11.20 8.02
C LEU A 98 -10.48 10.93 8.73
N LYS A 99 -10.77 9.67 9.05
CA LYS A 99 -11.99 9.28 9.77
C LYS A 99 -12.07 9.90 11.18
N ASN A 100 -10.93 10.03 11.86
CA ASN A 100 -10.84 10.48 13.24
C ASN A 100 -10.63 11.99 13.39
N GLY A 101 -10.44 12.73 12.29
CA GLY A 101 -10.11 14.16 12.36
C GLY A 101 -8.66 14.43 12.83
N ASP A 102 -7.76 13.46 12.71
CA ASP A 102 -6.36 13.58 13.13
C ASP A 102 -5.49 14.10 11.98
N GLU A 103 -5.45 15.42 11.81
CA GLU A 103 -4.70 16.06 10.71
C GLU A 103 -3.19 15.85 10.84
N ALA A 104 -2.64 15.81 12.05
CA ALA A 104 -1.20 15.63 12.26
C ALA A 104 -0.73 14.26 11.77
N GLU A 105 -1.47 13.21 12.13
CA GLU A 105 -1.20 11.84 11.67
C GLU A 105 -1.40 11.71 10.15
N TYR A 106 -2.44 12.36 9.60
CA TYR A 106 -2.65 12.43 8.16
C TYR A 106 -1.44 13.02 7.43
N GLN A 107 -0.96 14.19 7.86
CA GLN A 107 0.17 14.87 7.23
C GLN A 107 1.46 14.06 7.34
N ASP A 108 1.70 13.38 8.47
CA ASP A 108 2.82 12.45 8.62
C ASP A 108 2.75 11.31 7.60
N CYS A 109 1.57 10.71 7.42
CA CYS A 109 1.36 9.62 6.48
C CYS A 109 1.54 10.07 5.03
N ILE A 110 0.96 11.22 4.64
CA ILE A 110 1.13 11.79 3.30
C ILE A 110 2.60 12.07 3.00
N ARG A 111 3.33 12.66 3.94
CA ARG A 111 4.78 12.91 3.80
C ARG A 111 5.55 11.61 3.57
N LYS A 112 5.25 10.56 4.34
CA LYS A 112 5.88 9.24 4.19
C LYS A 112 5.52 8.58 2.85
N LEU A 113 4.25 8.65 2.44
CA LEU A 113 3.79 8.15 1.12
C LEU A 113 4.48 8.88 -0.04
N ARG A 114 4.65 10.20 0.03
CA ARG A 114 5.40 10.98 -0.96
C ARG A 114 6.86 10.54 -1.07
N SER A 115 7.49 10.14 0.04
CA SER A 115 8.87 9.61 0.01
C SER A 115 9.01 8.22 -0.59
N GLN A 116 7.89 7.49 -0.75
CA GLN A 116 7.85 6.19 -1.42
C GLN A 116 7.50 6.29 -2.91
N LYS A 117 7.04 7.45 -3.38
CA LYS A 117 6.80 7.70 -4.79
C LYS A 117 8.15 7.73 -5.51
N GLN A 118 8.31 6.85 -6.51
CA GLN A 118 9.44 6.85 -7.44
C GLN A 118 9.15 7.76 -8.63
#